data_AF-A0A1G2CUC0-F1
#
_entry.id   AF-A0A1G2CUC0-F1
#
_cell.length_a   1.000
_cell.length_b   1.000
_cell.length_c   1.000
_cell.angle_alpha   90.00
_cell.angle_beta   90.00
_cell.angle_gamma   90.00
#
_symmetry.space_group_name_H-M   'P 1'
#
loop_
_entity.id
_entity.type
_entity.pdbx_description
1 polymer ?
#
loop_
_entity_poly.entity_id
_entity_poly.type
_entity_poly.pdbx_seq_one_letter_code
_entity_poly.pdbx_strand_id
1 'polypeptide(L)'
;MTIFKPEKKSKLNIVTFILSAVLLSLVFAWLNVYNRQVNASHDEKALAKELQDLKVKNAELDNTLHDFFSPSKAKEFADERGLTEENYPKFLEIAKGI
;
A
#
# COMPACT_ATOMS: atom_id res chain seq x y z
N MET A 1 -82.81 -7.02 -1.00
CA MET A 1 -81.65 -6.19 -1.36
C MET A 1 -80.44 -6.76 -0.65
N THR A 2 -79.63 -7.54 -1.35
CA THR A 2 -78.47 -8.23 -0.77
C THR A 2 -77.25 -7.32 -0.90
N ILE A 3 -76.74 -6.86 0.24
CA ILE A 3 -75.55 -6.01 0.32
C ILE A 3 -74.34 -6.94 0.37
N PHE A 4 -73.58 -7.01 -0.73
CA PHE A 4 -72.30 -7.70 -0.76
C PHE A 4 -71.26 -6.86 0.00
N LYS A 5 -70.74 -7.39 1.11
CA LYS A 5 -69.67 -6.78 1.90
C LYS A 5 -68.32 -7.19 1.30
N PRO A 6 -67.42 -6.26 0.93
CA PRO A 6 -66.12 -6.63 0.40
C PRO A 6 -65.25 -7.25 1.51
N GLU A 7 -64.62 -8.39 1.21
CA GLU A 7 -63.61 -8.98 2.08
C GLU A 7 -62.44 -7.99 2.26
N LYS A 8 -62.11 -7.66 3.51
CA LYS A 8 -60.90 -6.90 3.84
C LYS A 8 -59.65 -7.76 3.64
N LYS A 9 -59.35 -8.16 2.41
CA LYS A 9 -57.98 -8.57 2.07
C LYS A 9 -57.15 -7.29 2.00
N SER A 10 -55.92 -7.29 2.54
CA SER A 10 -54.77 -6.53 1.99
C SER A 10 -53.70 -6.11 3.01
N LYS A 11 -53.99 -5.94 4.31
CA LYS A 11 -52.94 -5.42 5.23
C LYS A 11 -51.86 -6.43 5.59
N LEU A 12 -52.22 -7.69 5.86
CA LEU A 12 -51.24 -8.73 6.20
C LEU A 12 -50.29 -9.05 5.04
N ASN A 13 -50.80 -9.08 3.80
CA ASN A 13 -49.97 -9.33 2.60
C ASN A 13 -48.96 -8.20 2.33
N ILE A 14 -49.34 -6.95 2.61
CA ILE A 14 -48.43 -5.81 2.46
C ILE A 14 -47.32 -5.86 3.51
N VAL A 15 -47.68 -6.18 4.77
CA VAL A 15 -46.70 -6.28 5.86
C VAL A 15 -45.72 -7.42 5.60
N THR A 16 -46.19 -8.60 5.16
CA THR A 16 -45.30 -9.72 4.84
C THR A 16 -44.39 -9.43 3.65
N PHE A 17 -44.89 -8.71 2.65
CA PHE A 17 -44.10 -8.26 1.50
C PHE A 17 -43.01 -7.25 1.89
N ILE A 18 -43.34 -6.28 2.73
CA ILE A 18 -42.36 -5.31 3.23
C ILE A 18 -41.30 -6.02 4.07
N LEU A 19 -41.71 -6.94 4.95
CA LEU A 19 -40.80 -7.67 5.81
C LEU A 19 -39.84 -8.55 4.99
N SER A 20 -40.34 -9.23 3.95
CA SER A 20 -39.49 -10.04 3.06
C SER A 20 -38.51 -9.17 2.26
N ALA A 21 -38.95 -8.01 1.76
CA ALA A 21 -38.08 -7.07 1.06
C ALA A 21 -36.96 -6.53 1.96
N VAL A 22 -37.27 -6.23 3.23
CA VAL A 22 -36.27 -5.78 4.22
C VAL A 22 -35.26 -6.89 4.52
N LEU A 23 -35.74 -8.13 4.75
CA LEU A 23 -34.85 -9.27 5.01
C LEU A 23 -33.92 -9.55 3.83
N LEU A 24 -34.42 -9.54 2.61
CA LEU A 24 -33.61 -9.73 1.41
C LEU A 24 -32.56 -8.62 1.24
N SER A 25 -32.94 -7.38 1.54
CA SER A 25 -32.02 -6.23 1.49
C SER A 25 -30.91 -6.36 2.53
N LEU A 26 -31.22 -6.84 3.73
CA LEU A 26 -30.22 -7.09 4.78
C LEU A 26 -29.25 -8.21 4.38
N VAL A 27 -29.75 -9.30 3.81
CA VAL A 27 -28.91 -10.41 3.31
C VAL A 27 -27.97 -9.90 2.21
N PHE A 28 -28.49 -9.11 1.27
CA PHE A 28 -27.67 -8.55 0.20
C PHE A 28 -26.61 -7.57 0.73
N ALA A 29 -26.96 -6.73 1.69
CA ALA A 29 -26.01 -5.82 2.34
C ALA A 29 -24.91 -6.60 3.07
N TRP A 30 -25.28 -7.64 3.81
CA TRP A 30 -24.33 -8.49 4.54
C TRP A 30 -23.35 -9.20 3.61
N LEU A 31 -23.84 -9.78 2.51
CA LEU A 31 -22.99 -10.40 1.49
C LEU A 31 -22.00 -9.40 0.86
N ASN A 32 -22.44 -8.17 0.59
CA ASN A 32 -21.56 -7.13 0.07
C ASN A 32 -20.47 -6.74 1.08
N VAL A 33 -20.82 -6.57 2.35
CA VAL A 33 -19.85 -6.25 3.40
C VAL A 33 -18.84 -7.38 3.55
N TYR A 34 -19.31 -8.63 3.61
CA TYR A 34 -18.45 -9.80 3.71
C TYR A 34 -17.45 -9.88 2.55
N ASN A 35 -17.93 -9.75 1.31
CA ASN A 35 -17.06 -9.80 0.12
C ASN A 35 -16.04 -8.65 0.12
N ARG A 36 -16.45 -7.43 0.50
CA ARG A 36 -15.52 -6.30 0.63
C ARG A 36 -14.47 -6.54 1.70
N GLN A 37 -14.84 -7.12 2.83
CA GLN A 37 -13.91 -7.40 3.93
C GLN A 37 -12.88 -8.45 3.55
N VAL A 38 -13.30 -9.53 2.87
CA VAL A 38 -12.39 -10.57 2.38
C VAL A 38 -11.42 -9.98 1.35
N ASN A 39 -11.92 -9.21 0.38
CA ASN A 39 -11.06 -8.55 -0.62
C ASN A 39 -10.10 -7.57 0.03
N ALA A 40 -10.56 -6.73 0.97
CA ALA A 40 -9.71 -5.80 1.70
C ALA A 40 -8.58 -6.51 2.45
N SER A 41 -8.85 -7.69 3.04
CA SER A 41 -7.81 -8.47 3.72
C SER A 41 -6.75 -9.02 2.75
N HIS A 42 -7.14 -9.38 1.53
CA HIS A 42 -6.18 -9.78 0.49
C HIS A 42 -5.34 -8.61 0.02
N ASP A 43 -5.95 -7.45 -0.22
CA ASP A 43 -5.25 -6.24 -0.65
C ASP A 43 -4.27 -5.76 0.43
N GLU A 44 -4.66 -5.81 1.70
CA GLU A 44 -3.79 -5.45 2.83
C GLU A 44 -2.55 -6.35 2.92
N LYS A 45 -2.72 -7.67 2.72
CA LYS A 45 -1.58 -8.61 2.69
C LYS A 45 -0.67 -8.36 1.48
N ALA A 46 -1.23 -8.06 0.32
CA ALA A 46 -0.47 -7.73 -0.87
C ALA A 46 0.36 -6.45 -0.65
N LEU A 47 -0.25 -5.39 -0.12
CA LEU A 47 0.41 -4.14 0.21
C LEU A 47 1.49 -4.30 1.28
N ALA A 48 1.25 -5.12 2.31
CA ALA A 48 2.24 -5.41 3.34
C ALA A 48 3.48 -6.13 2.75
N LYS A 49 3.26 -7.06 1.83
CA LYS A 49 4.34 -7.75 1.11
C LYS A 49 5.12 -6.78 0.22
N GLU A 50 4.43 -5.92 -0.53
CA GLU A 50 5.08 -4.91 -1.38
C GLU A 50 5.91 -3.93 -0.55
N LEU A 51 5.42 -3.51 0.61
CA LEU A 51 6.18 -2.69 1.56
C LEU A 51 7.44 -3.40 2.08
N GLN A 52 7.35 -4.70 2.35
CA GLN A 52 8.52 -5.48 2.76
C GLN A 52 9.55 -5.57 1.64
N ASP A 53 9.12 -5.86 0.41
CA ASP A 53 10.00 -5.93 -0.76
C ASP A 53 10.66 -4.57 -1.04
N LEU A 54 9.93 -3.46 -0.89
CA LEU A 54 10.47 -2.10 -1.01
C LEU A 54 11.51 -1.81 0.07
N LYS A 55 11.30 -2.24 1.32
CA LYS A 55 12.29 -2.08 2.40
C LYS A 55 13.57 -2.84 2.10
N VAL A 56 13.45 -4.07 1.60
CA VAL A 56 14.62 -4.89 1.19
C VAL A 56 15.37 -4.20 0.07
N LYS A 57 14.68 -3.78 -1.01
CA LYS A 57 15.31 -3.05 -2.13
C LYS A 57 15.98 -1.75 -1.70
N ASN A 58 15.39 -1.03 -0.74
CA ASN A 58 15.98 0.19 -0.21
C ASN A 58 17.29 -0.13 0.53
N ALA A 59 17.29 -1.14 1.41
CA ALA A 59 18.51 -1.57 2.10
C ALA A 59 19.58 -2.11 1.13
N GLU A 60 19.18 -2.83 0.08
CA GLU A 60 20.10 -3.27 -0.98
C GLU A 60 20.70 -2.10 -1.75
N LEU A 61 19.89 -1.07 -2.06
CA LEU A 61 20.36 0.13 -2.72
C LEU A 61 21.34 0.90 -1.84
N ASP A 62 21.04 1.05 -0.55
CA ASP A 62 21.90 1.70 0.43
C ASP A 62 23.25 0.98 0.54
N ASN A 63 23.23 -0.35 0.66
CA ASN A 63 24.44 -1.18 0.63
C ASN A 63 25.22 -1.01 -0.67
N THR A 64 24.53 -0.99 -1.82
CA THR A 64 25.18 -0.83 -3.12
C THR A 64 25.86 0.54 -3.25
N LEU A 65 25.23 1.60 -2.74
CA LEU A 65 25.82 2.94 -2.71
C LEU A 65 27.03 2.97 -1.78
N HIS A 66 26.92 2.40 -0.59
CA HIS A 66 28.04 2.30 0.35
C HIS A 66 29.22 1.52 -0.22
N ASP A 67 28.96 0.41 -0.93
CA ASP A 67 29.99 -0.37 -1.62
C ASP A 67 30.63 0.43 -2.76
N PHE A 68 29.84 1.18 -3.54
CA PHE A 68 30.34 1.99 -4.64
C PHE A 68 31.26 3.12 -4.14
N PHE A 69 30.88 3.79 -3.05
CA PHE A 69 31.67 4.85 -2.42
C PHE A 69 32.64 4.33 -1.36
N SER A 70 32.83 3.01 -1.27
CA SER A 70 33.74 2.44 -0.30
C SER A 70 35.17 2.93 -0.57
N PRO A 71 35.96 3.26 0.48
CA PRO A 71 37.34 3.71 0.32
C PRO A 71 38.21 2.71 -0.45
N SER A 72 37.90 1.41 -0.37
CA SER A 72 38.57 0.36 -1.12
C SER A 72 38.35 0.49 -2.63
N LYS A 73 37.11 0.72 -3.09
CA LYS A 73 36.84 0.94 -4.52
C LYS A 73 37.32 2.30 -5.00
N ALA A 74 37.26 3.32 -4.16
CA ALA A 74 37.84 4.62 -4.47
C ALA A 74 39.37 4.54 -4.64
N LYS A 75 40.04 3.74 -3.81
CA LYS A 75 41.48 3.48 -3.90
C LYS A 75 41.84 2.65 -5.13
N GLU A 76 41.08 1.60 -5.43
CA GLU A 76 41.26 0.80 -6.64
C GLU A 76 41.07 1.65 -7.91
N PHE A 77 40.04 2.50 -7.94
CA PHE A 77 39.82 3.45 -9.03
C PHE A 77 40.94 4.51 -9.13
N ALA A 78 41.46 4.98 -7.99
CA ALA A 78 42.59 5.89 -7.96
C ALA A 78 43.86 5.20 -8.51
N ASP A 79 44.15 3.98 -8.08
CA ASP A 79 45.29 3.17 -8.51
C ASP A 79 45.21 2.87 -10.03
N GLU A 80 44.04 2.50 -10.56
CA GLU A 80 43.82 2.29 -12.01
C GLU A 80 44.06 3.55 -12.84
N ARG A 81 43.75 4.72 -12.28
CA ARG A 81 43.94 6.03 -12.94
C ARG A 81 45.32 6.64 -12.66
N GLY A 82 46.18 5.95 -11.91
CA GLY A 82 47.50 6.45 -11.49
C GLY A 82 47.42 7.68 -10.56
N LEU A 83 46.30 7.84 -9.86
CA LEU A 83 46.05 8.92 -8.91
C LEU A 83 46.63 8.54 -7.53
N THR A 84 47.41 9.44 -6.95
CA THR A 84 47.99 9.26 -5.61
C THR A 84 47.30 10.14 -4.59
N GLU A 85 47.14 9.63 -3.37
CA GLU A 85 46.55 10.38 -2.26
C GLU A 85 47.43 11.59 -1.89
N GLU A 86 46.93 12.81 -2.14
CA GLU A 86 47.66 14.06 -1.85
C GLU A 86 47.43 14.48 -0.39
N ASN A 87 48.44 14.27 0.45
CA ASN A 87 48.36 14.59 1.89
C ASN A 87 48.34 16.11 2.19
N TYR A 88 48.75 16.95 1.24
CA TYR A 88 48.79 18.43 1.38
C TYR A 88 48.31 19.11 0.09
N PRO A 89 46.99 19.15 -0.14
CA PRO A 89 46.46 19.75 -1.36
C PRO A 89 46.70 21.26 -1.39
N LYS A 90 47.43 21.73 -2.41
CA LYS A 90 47.78 23.15 -2.59
C LYS A 90 46.57 24.09 -2.73
N PHE A 91 45.40 23.58 -3.09
CA PHE A 91 44.17 24.38 -3.18
C PHE A 91 43.62 24.81 -1.81
N LEU A 92 43.97 24.14 -0.71
CA LEU A 92 43.59 24.57 0.64
C LEU A 92 44.41 25.77 1.13
N GLU A 93 45.63 25.98 0.60
CA GLU A 93 46.45 27.16 0.95
C GLU A 93 45.84 28.44 0.39
N ILE A 94 45.22 28.39 -0.80
CA ILE A 94 44.58 29.54 -1.44
C ILE A 94 43.36 30.02 -0.63
N ALA A 95 42.64 29.10 0.03
CA ALA A 95 41.48 29.42 0.86
C ALA A 95 41.82 30.04 2.23
N LYS A 96 43.08 29.95 2.68
CA LYS A 96 43.56 30.59 3.92
C LYS A 96 44.20 31.97 3.68
N GLY A 97 44.28 32.41 2.43
CA GLY A 97 44.94 33.66 2.01
C GLY A 97 44.01 34.82 1.63
N ILE A 98 42.72 34.77 2.03
CA ILE A 98 41.75 35.88 1.89
C ILE A 98 41.20 36.24 3.26
#